data_AF-A0A250E740-F1
#
_entry.id   AF-A0A250E740-F1
#
_cell.length_a   1.000
_cell.length_b   1.000
_cell.length_c   1.000
_cell.angle_alpha   90.00
_cell.angle_beta   90.00
_cell.angle_gamma   90.00
#
_symmetry.space_group_name_H-M   'P 1'
#
loop_
_entity.id
_entity.type
_entity.pdbx_description
1 polymer ?
#
loop_
_entity_poly.entity_id
_entity_poly.type
_entity_poly.pdbx_seq_one_letter_code
_entity_poly.pdbx_strand_id
1 'polypeptide(L)'
;MKRVFSVSKWHEPVENPERAWFNLGYPSPRSGYFGATRKSGSKNHGGIDIFASIGEPIYACLDGEVVSAQYRGKTKTTGYGNTIIIKVAKEDLEACRNSYKLEFPNPFKNGKGEVEKGKGFGDSDERYLLYAHLDTMLVKKGDKVTAGQQIATGGKTGNAETISSSKNRHLHFEVLSSRSTEGYYDLLNRENPAFYVNFVKADLDKQKYNRD
;
A
#
# COMPACT_ATOMS: atom_id res chain seq x y z
N MET A 1 -0.12 -1.03 -39.04
CA MET A 1 0.24 -0.29 -37.81
C MET A 1 0.97 -1.25 -36.87
N LYS A 2 2.24 -0.99 -36.54
CA LYS A 2 2.96 -1.76 -35.52
C LYS A 2 2.37 -1.36 -34.16
N ARG A 3 1.77 -2.31 -33.43
CA ARG A 3 1.47 -2.12 -32.00
C ARG A 3 2.82 -1.94 -31.30
N VAL A 4 3.08 -0.72 -30.83
CA VAL A 4 4.13 -0.49 -29.83
C VAL A 4 3.55 -1.04 -28.54
N PHE A 5 4.03 -2.20 -28.10
CA PHE A 5 3.77 -2.66 -26.75
C PHE A 5 4.54 -1.71 -25.82
N SER A 6 3.82 -0.83 -25.11
CA SER A 6 4.42 -0.10 -24.01
C SER A 6 4.85 -1.13 -22.98
N VAL A 7 6.16 -1.22 -22.71
CA VAL A 7 6.63 -1.89 -21.51
C VAL A 7 6.00 -1.15 -20.33
N SER A 8 5.37 -1.87 -19.41
CA SER A 8 4.80 -1.25 -18.22
C SER A 8 5.93 -0.53 -17.47
N LYS A 9 5.72 0.74 -17.12
CA LYS A 9 6.66 1.50 -16.28
C LYS A 9 6.61 1.05 -14.81
N TRP A 10 5.60 0.27 -14.46
CA TRP A 10 5.37 -0.22 -13.10
C TRP A 10 6.40 -1.25 -12.68
N HIS A 11 7.00 -1.02 -11.53
CA HIS A 11 7.65 -2.05 -10.73
C HIS A 11 6.77 -2.39 -9.52
N GLU A 12 6.71 -3.65 -9.12
CA GLU A 12 5.97 -4.01 -7.91
C GLU A 12 6.65 -3.42 -6.65
N PRO A 13 5.90 -3.03 -5.61
CA PRO A 13 6.49 -2.45 -4.41
C PRO A 13 7.35 -3.45 -3.63
N VAL A 14 7.19 -4.75 -3.90
CA VAL A 14 8.00 -5.89 -3.45
C VAL A 14 8.04 -6.93 -4.59
N GLU A 15 9.09 -7.76 -4.70
CA GLU A 15 9.30 -8.69 -5.84
C GLU A 15 8.10 -9.63 -6.13
N ASN A 16 7.50 -10.18 -5.09
CA ASN A 16 6.38 -11.13 -5.18
C ASN A 16 5.28 -10.67 -4.23
N PRO A 17 4.46 -9.68 -4.62
CA PRO A 17 3.49 -9.09 -3.71
C PRO A 17 2.45 -10.12 -3.33
N GLU A 18 2.53 -10.61 -2.11
CA GLU A 18 1.50 -11.43 -1.50
C GLU A 18 0.58 -10.52 -0.68
N ARG A 19 -0.71 -10.80 -0.69
CA ARG A 19 -1.62 -10.15 0.23
C ARG A 19 -1.25 -10.48 1.67
N ALA A 20 -1.30 -9.50 2.58
CA ALA A 20 -1.12 -9.76 4.01
C ALA A 20 -2.39 -10.39 4.61
N TRP A 21 -2.34 -11.69 4.94
CA TRP A 21 -3.47 -12.39 5.55
C TRP A 21 -3.55 -12.20 7.05
N PHE A 22 -2.46 -11.85 7.72
CA PHE A 22 -2.38 -11.79 9.18
C PHE A 22 -2.24 -10.37 9.73
N ASN A 23 -2.71 -9.37 8.96
CA ASN A 23 -2.61 -7.96 9.30
C ASN A 23 -3.48 -7.51 10.50
N LEU A 24 -4.28 -8.42 11.07
CA LEU A 24 -5.01 -8.23 12.33
C LEU A 24 -4.55 -9.19 13.43
N GLY A 25 -3.47 -9.95 13.19
CA GLY A 25 -2.94 -10.99 14.07
C GLY A 25 -3.55 -12.38 13.87
N TYR A 26 -4.64 -12.49 13.12
CA TYR A 26 -5.33 -13.71 12.71
C TYR A 26 -5.60 -13.71 11.20
N PRO A 27 -5.83 -14.89 10.57
CA PRO A 27 -6.11 -14.96 9.13
C PRO A 27 -7.37 -14.19 8.76
N SER A 28 -7.23 -13.19 7.90
CA SER A 28 -8.30 -12.39 7.35
C SER A 28 -7.86 -11.90 5.96
N PRO A 29 -8.24 -12.60 4.87
CA PRO A 29 -7.81 -12.25 3.52
C PRO A 29 -8.33 -10.90 3.04
N ARG A 30 -9.28 -10.29 3.77
CA ARG A 30 -10.02 -9.12 3.32
C ARG A 30 -9.62 -7.84 4.04
N SER A 31 -9.20 -7.93 5.29
CA SER A 31 -8.88 -6.75 6.10
C SER A 31 -7.75 -5.92 5.53
N GLY A 32 -6.91 -6.50 4.67
CA GLY A 32 -5.84 -5.80 3.97
C GLY A 32 -6.29 -5.03 2.73
N TYR A 33 -7.53 -5.14 2.26
CA TYR A 33 -7.98 -4.40 1.07
C TYR A 33 -8.53 -3.02 1.38
N PHE A 34 -8.45 -2.16 0.38
CA PHE A 34 -9.01 -0.82 0.38
C PHE A 34 -10.52 -0.84 0.60
N GLY A 35 -11.06 0.18 1.28
CA GLY A 35 -12.51 0.31 1.50
C GLY A 35 -12.96 -0.13 2.88
N ALA A 36 -14.27 -0.31 3.05
CA ALA A 36 -14.93 -0.67 4.31
C ALA A 36 -14.74 -2.15 4.63
N THR A 37 -13.49 -2.59 4.76
CA THR A 37 -13.12 -4.01 4.84
C THR A 37 -12.84 -4.49 6.26
N ARG A 38 -12.99 -3.63 7.28
CA ARG A 38 -12.74 -3.97 8.68
C ARG A 38 -13.98 -3.77 9.55
N LYS A 39 -14.02 -4.46 10.70
CA LYS A 39 -15.07 -4.35 11.74
C LYS A 39 -16.50 -4.35 11.16
N SER A 40 -16.87 -5.37 10.38
CA SER A 40 -18.22 -5.51 9.79
C SER A 40 -18.66 -4.31 8.93
N GLY A 41 -17.70 -3.60 8.31
CA GLY A 41 -17.96 -2.50 7.38
C GLY A 41 -18.05 -1.14 8.07
N SER A 42 -17.76 -1.08 9.37
CA SER A 42 -17.71 0.17 10.14
C SER A 42 -16.36 0.89 10.05
N LYS A 43 -15.30 0.22 9.57
CA LYS A 43 -13.96 0.79 9.49
C LYS A 43 -13.37 0.64 8.08
N ASN A 44 -13.01 1.79 7.51
CA ASN A 44 -12.29 1.89 6.25
C ASN A 44 -10.80 1.58 6.42
N HIS A 45 -10.21 1.08 5.34
CA HIS A 45 -8.79 0.90 5.13
C HIS A 45 -8.37 1.72 3.91
N GLY A 46 -7.45 2.67 4.10
CA GLY A 46 -7.07 3.65 3.07
C GLY A 46 -6.10 3.14 2.01
N GLY A 47 -5.67 1.88 2.09
CA GLY A 47 -4.71 1.30 1.16
C GLY A 47 -4.87 -0.20 1.02
N ILE A 48 -3.80 -0.85 0.58
CA ILE A 48 -3.64 -2.30 0.68
C ILE A 48 -2.51 -2.67 1.64
N ASP A 49 -2.64 -3.83 2.28
CA ASP A 49 -1.57 -4.43 3.07
C ASP A 49 -0.95 -5.58 2.28
N ILE A 50 0.33 -5.42 1.93
CA ILE A 50 1.14 -6.38 1.18
C ILE A 50 2.10 -7.03 2.18
N PHE A 51 2.15 -8.35 2.22
CA PHE A 51 3.07 -9.05 3.10
C PHE A 51 4.51 -8.70 2.76
N ALA A 52 5.26 -8.26 3.76
CA ALA A 52 6.67 -7.94 3.65
C ALA A 52 7.33 -8.27 5.00
N SER A 53 8.40 -9.07 4.98
CA SER A 53 9.19 -9.36 6.18
C SER A 53 9.97 -8.13 6.64
N ILE A 54 10.46 -8.15 7.88
CA ILE A 54 11.43 -7.12 8.31
C ILE A 54 12.68 -7.29 7.47
N GLY A 55 13.19 -6.19 6.90
CA GLY A 55 14.37 -6.22 6.02
C GLY A 55 14.06 -6.50 4.56
N GLU A 56 12.84 -6.93 4.21
CA GLU A 56 12.44 -7.19 2.81
C GLU A 56 12.63 -5.92 1.96
N PRO A 57 13.29 -5.97 0.80
CA PRO A 57 13.42 -4.81 -0.08
C PRO A 57 12.07 -4.21 -0.48
N ILE A 58 11.92 -2.90 -0.29
CA ILE A 58 10.77 -2.13 -0.79
C ILE A 58 11.24 -1.22 -1.92
N TYR A 59 10.52 -1.24 -3.04
CA TYR A 59 10.91 -0.54 -4.26
C TYR A 59 9.97 0.62 -4.59
N ALA A 60 10.52 1.63 -5.26
CA ALA A 60 9.69 2.65 -5.91
C ALA A 60 8.96 2.00 -7.11
N CYS A 61 7.63 2.10 -7.13
CA CYS A 61 6.85 1.50 -8.22
C CYS A 61 6.95 2.26 -9.55
N LEU A 62 7.30 3.54 -9.51
CA LEU A 62 7.42 4.42 -10.66
C LEU A 62 8.56 5.41 -10.44
N ASP A 63 9.06 5.97 -11.53
CA ASP A 63 9.92 7.16 -11.50
C ASP A 63 9.19 8.31 -10.77
N GLY A 64 9.93 9.08 -9.96
CA GLY A 64 9.32 10.15 -9.21
C GLY A 64 10.26 10.94 -8.32
N GLU A 65 9.65 11.77 -7.48
CA GLU A 65 10.34 12.56 -6.46
C GLU A 65 9.82 12.21 -5.07
N VAL A 66 10.74 11.94 -4.14
CA VAL A 66 10.40 11.74 -2.73
C VAL A 66 9.97 13.09 -2.13
N VAL A 67 8.66 13.28 -1.95
CA VAL A 67 8.10 14.52 -1.39
C VAL A 67 7.97 14.48 0.15
N SER A 68 8.08 13.28 0.73
CA SER A 68 8.10 13.06 2.18
C SER A 68 8.89 11.78 2.51
N ALA A 69 9.74 11.84 3.52
CA ALA A 69 10.40 10.69 4.14
C ALA A 69 10.43 10.95 5.66
N GLN A 70 9.53 10.33 6.42
CA GLN A 70 9.31 10.64 7.84
C GLN A 70 9.67 9.46 8.72
N TYR A 71 10.63 9.68 9.62
CA TYR A 71 10.99 8.73 10.68
C TYR A 71 10.11 9.02 11.91
N ARG A 72 9.20 8.10 12.23
CA ARG A 72 8.28 8.21 13.37
C ARG A 72 8.45 7.08 14.40
N GLY A 73 9.28 6.09 14.07
CA GLY A 73 9.70 5.03 14.97
C GLY A 73 8.59 4.05 15.37
N LYS A 74 8.93 3.25 16.39
CA LYS A 74 8.15 2.13 16.94
C LYS A 74 7.09 2.54 17.97
N THR A 75 6.64 3.79 17.92
CA THR A 75 5.77 4.33 18.98
C THR A 75 4.29 4.10 18.66
N LYS A 76 3.54 3.62 19.67
CA LYS A 76 2.11 3.27 19.62
C LYS A 76 1.18 4.40 19.14
N THR A 77 1.65 5.64 19.08
CA THR A 77 0.87 6.85 18.77
C THR A 77 0.91 7.23 17.29
N THR A 78 1.78 6.61 16.48
CA THR A 78 1.95 7.00 15.07
C THR A 78 1.27 5.97 14.16
N GLY A 79 0.16 6.37 13.54
CA GLY A 79 -0.68 5.48 12.73
C GLY A 79 0.12 4.69 11.68
N TYR A 80 0.84 5.39 10.81
CA TYR A 80 1.60 4.78 9.71
C TYR A 80 3.04 4.36 10.05
N GLY A 81 3.58 4.75 11.21
CA GLY A 81 5.01 4.56 11.49
C GLY A 81 5.91 5.36 10.54
N ASN A 82 7.04 4.77 10.15
CA ASN A 82 7.94 5.37 9.16
C ASN A 82 7.28 5.36 7.78
N THR A 83 7.35 6.49 7.06
CA THR A 83 6.69 6.64 5.75
C THR A 83 7.56 7.29 4.70
N ILE A 84 7.37 6.85 3.45
CA ILE A 84 7.83 7.52 2.25
C ILE A 84 6.61 7.89 1.41
N ILE A 85 6.58 9.10 0.85
CA ILE A 85 5.60 9.51 -0.17
C ILE A 85 6.38 9.97 -1.39
N ILE A 86 6.12 9.32 -2.53
CA ILE A 86 6.71 9.66 -3.83
C ILE A 86 5.64 10.33 -4.68
N LYS A 87 5.92 11.52 -5.22
CA LYS A 87 5.12 12.14 -6.28
C LYS A 87 5.54 11.53 -7.62
N VAL A 88 4.55 11.11 -8.40
CA VAL A 88 4.73 10.47 -9.72
C VAL A 88 3.96 11.24 -10.79
N ALA A 89 4.30 11.02 -12.05
CA ALA A 89 3.53 11.58 -13.17
C ALA A 89 2.14 10.93 -13.24
N LYS A 90 1.11 11.72 -13.55
CA LYS A 90 -0.27 11.26 -13.65
C LYS A 90 -0.43 10.21 -14.73
N GLU A 91 0.09 10.52 -15.91
CA GLU A 91 -0.03 9.71 -17.12
C GLU A 91 0.64 8.35 -16.93
N ASP A 92 1.77 8.34 -16.23
CA ASP A 92 2.53 7.11 -15.96
C ASP A 92 1.77 6.20 -14.99
N LEU A 93 1.20 6.75 -13.92
CA LEU A 93 0.39 5.95 -13.00
C LEU A 93 -0.86 5.43 -13.70
N GLU A 94 -1.64 6.30 -14.36
CA GLU A 94 -2.89 5.90 -15.02
C GLU A 94 -2.65 4.85 -16.13
N ALA A 95 -1.54 4.93 -16.86
CA ALA A 95 -1.16 3.92 -17.85
C ALA A 95 -0.82 2.55 -17.24
N CYS A 96 -0.44 2.49 -15.96
CA CYS A 96 -0.12 1.25 -15.24
C CYS A 96 -1.34 0.61 -14.59
N ARG A 97 -2.52 1.27 -14.63
CA ARG A 97 -3.74 0.75 -14.04
C ARG A 97 -4.21 -0.52 -14.78
N ASN A 98 -4.30 -1.63 -14.07
CA ASN A 98 -4.70 -2.95 -14.58
C ASN A 98 -6.24 -3.15 -14.56
N SER A 99 -6.70 -4.33 -15.00
CA SER A 99 -8.12 -4.71 -15.05
C SER A 99 -8.60 -5.49 -13.81
N TYR A 100 -8.07 -5.19 -12.62
CA TYR A 100 -8.46 -5.82 -11.37
C TYR A 100 -9.98 -5.75 -11.15
N LYS A 101 -10.54 -6.80 -10.56
CA LYS A 101 -11.95 -6.86 -10.13
C LYS A 101 -11.96 -6.93 -8.62
N LEU A 102 -12.80 -6.11 -7.98
CA LEU A 102 -12.95 -6.12 -6.54
C LEU A 102 -13.23 -7.55 -6.04
N GLU A 103 -12.37 -8.06 -5.19
CA GLU A 103 -12.51 -9.40 -4.58
C GLU A 103 -13.54 -9.39 -3.46
N PHE A 104 -13.68 -8.26 -2.77
CA PHE A 104 -14.55 -8.13 -1.60
C PHE A 104 -15.50 -6.92 -1.66
N PRO A 105 -16.33 -6.76 -2.71
CA PRO A 105 -17.23 -5.61 -2.81
C PRO A 105 -18.34 -5.62 -1.75
N ASN A 106 -18.89 -6.81 -1.42
CA ASN A 106 -20.01 -6.97 -0.48
C ASN A 106 -19.81 -8.13 0.53
N PRO A 107 -18.70 -8.14 1.30
CA PRO A 107 -18.36 -9.20 2.25
C PRO A 107 -19.24 -9.22 3.50
N PHE A 108 -20.07 -8.20 3.69
CA PHE A 108 -20.87 -7.98 4.89
C PHE A 108 -22.34 -7.81 4.56
N LYS A 109 -23.21 -8.14 5.52
CA LYS A 109 -24.67 -8.03 5.37
C LYS A 109 -25.17 -6.61 5.08
N ASN A 110 -24.38 -5.59 5.39
CA ASN A 110 -24.73 -4.18 5.17
C ASN A 110 -24.33 -3.67 3.78
N GLY A 111 -23.86 -4.54 2.87
CA GLY A 111 -23.48 -4.15 1.50
C GLY A 111 -22.24 -3.26 1.43
N LYS A 112 -21.45 -3.19 2.52
CA LYS A 112 -20.18 -2.46 2.54
C LYS A 112 -19.02 -3.41 2.29
N GLY A 113 -17.97 -2.89 1.66
CA GLY A 113 -16.74 -3.64 1.40
C GLY A 113 -15.70 -2.81 0.67
N GLU A 114 -14.97 -3.52 -0.17
CA GLU A 114 -14.01 -2.95 -1.10
C GLU A 114 -14.72 -2.05 -2.12
N VAL A 115 -14.06 -0.95 -2.46
CA VAL A 115 -14.54 0.03 -3.44
C VAL A 115 -13.38 0.41 -4.34
N GLU A 116 -13.65 1.02 -5.50
CA GLU A 116 -12.56 1.36 -6.42
C GLU A 116 -11.78 2.59 -5.97
N LYS A 117 -12.48 3.60 -5.46
CA LYS A 117 -11.89 4.87 -5.03
C LYS A 117 -12.78 5.54 -4.00
N GLY A 118 -12.18 6.41 -3.20
CA GLY A 118 -12.92 7.32 -2.34
C GLY A 118 -13.21 8.66 -3.02
N LYS A 119 -13.92 9.52 -2.30
CA LYS A 119 -14.29 10.86 -2.78
C LYS A 119 -13.03 11.70 -3.06
N GLY A 120 -13.06 12.50 -4.13
CA GLY A 120 -11.99 13.44 -4.49
C GLY A 120 -10.82 12.84 -5.27
N PHE A 121 -10.75 11.51 -5.39
CA PHE A 121 -9.75 10.91 -6.25
C PHE A 121 -10.07 11.19 -7.73
N GLY A 122 -9.17 11.93 -8.39
CA GLY A 122 -9.30 12.40 -9.77
C GLY A 122 -9.56 13.90 -9.91
N ASP A 123 -9.89 14.62 -8.83
CA ASP A 123 -10.16 16.07 -8.87
C ASP A 123 -8.89 16.92 -9.04
N SER A 124 -7.71 16.31 -8.90
CA SER A 124 -6.39 16.92 -9.08
C SER A 124 -5.57 16.11 -10.08
N ASP A 125 -4.59 16.76 -10.73
CA ASP A 125 -3.59 16.10 -11.57
C ASP A 125 -2.42 15.51 -10.76
N GLU A 126 -2.36 15.76 -9.47
CA GLU A 126 -1.31 15.22 -8.63
C GLU A 126 -1.50 13.72 -8.38
N ARG A 127 -0.41 12.93 -8.40
CA ARG A 127 -0.41 11.52 -8.03
C ARG A 127 0.73 11.23 -7.05
N TYR A 128 0.42 10.45 -6.03
CA TYR A 128 1.39 10.02 -5.03
C TYR A 128 1.24 8.55 -4.68
N LEU A 129 2.37 7.93 -4.34
CA LEU A 129 2.46 6.59 -3.79
C LEU A 129 2.99 6.69 -2.36
N LEU A 130 2.24 6.17 -1.40
CA LEU A 130 2.61 6.14 0.01
C LEU A 130 3.03 4.74 0.41
N TYR A 131 4.18 4.64 1.09
CA TYR A 131 4.75 3.42 1.64
C TYR A 131 4.87 3.62 3.15
N ALA A 132 4.30 2.71 3.95
CA ALA A 132 4.22 2.83 5.40
C ALA A 132 4.64 1.56 6.14
N HIS A 133 4.77 1.67 7.46
CA HIS A 133 5.29 0.66 8.38
C HIS A 133 6.74 0.25 8.14
N LEU A 134 7.49 1.07 7.39
CA LEU A 134 8.87 0.80 6.98
C LEU A 134 9.81 0.61 8.18
N ASP A 135 10.85 -0.19 8.02
CA ASP A 135 11.91 -0.34 9.03
C ASP A 135 13.03 0.67 8.78
N THR A 136 13.79 0.49 7.70
CA THR A 136 14.86 1.39 7.26
C THR A 136 14.43 2.16 6.01
N MET A 137 14.74 3.47 5.93
CA MET A 137 14.55 4.27 4.71
C MET A 137 15.91 4.58 4.07
N LEU A 138 16.03 4.32 2.77
CA LEU A 138 17.27 4.48 1.99
C LEU A 138 17.29 5.78 1.17
N VAL A 139 16.19 6.52 1.21
CA VAL A 139 16.00 7.79 0.52
C VAL A 139 15.53 8.87 1.48
N LYS A 140 15.67 10.13 1.08
CA LYS A 140 15.22 11.32 1.80
C LYS A 140 14.38 12.22 0.91
N LYS A 141 13.67 13.16 1.54
CA LYS A 141 12.90 14.17 0.81
C LYS A 141 13.79 14.94 -0.17
N GLY A 142 13.31 15.09 -1.40
CA GLY A 142 14.00 15.75 -2.51
C GLY A 142 14.73 14.80 -3.46
N ASP A 143 14.95 13.54 -3.05
CA ASP A 143 15.58 12.56 -3.93
C ASP A 143 14.69 12.24 -5.14
N LYS A 144 15.32 12.11 -6.31
CA LYS A 144 14.69 11.49 -7.48
C LYS A 144 14.92 9.99 -7.42
N VAL A 145 13.89 9.23 -7.75
CA VAL A 145 13.93 7.76 -7.75
C VAL A 145 13.46 7.23 -9.10
N THR A 146 13.97 6.07 -9.49
CA THR A 146 13.49 5.34 -10.66
C THR A 146 12.66 4.13 -10.26
N ALA A 147 11.75 3.68 -11.12
CA ALA A 147 11.01 2.44 -10.93
C ALA A 147 11.98 1.26 -10.68
N GLY A 148 11.70 0.45 -9.66
CA GLY A 148 12.56 -0.66 -9.24
C GLY A 148 13.77 -0.27 -8.38
N GLN A 149 13.98 1.01 -8.12
CA GLN A 149 14.98 1.43 -7.13
C GLN A 149 14.52 1.01 -5.73
N GLN A 150 15.38 0.33 -4.98
CA GLN A 150 15.12 0.06 -3.56
C GLN A 150 15.14 1.38 -2.77
N ILE A 151 14.04 1.67 -2.07
CA ILE A 151 13.84 2.92 -1.32
C ILE A 151 13.78 2.70 0.19
N ALA A 152 13.50 1.49 0.63
CA ALA A 152 13.34 1.14 2.03
C ALA A 152 13.45 -0.37 2.25
N THR A 153 13.31 -0.77 3.51
CA THR A 153 13.05 -2.14 3.91
C THR A 153 11.69 -2.27 4.62
N GLY A 154 11.06 -3.43 4.45
CA GLY A 154 9.82 -3.81 5.11
C GLY A 154 10.01 -3.81 6.63
N GLY A 155 8.95 -3.50 7.34
CA GLY A 155 8.99 -3.27 8.78
C GLY A 155 7.68 -3.57 9.49
N LYS A 156 7.59 -3.05 10.72
CA LYS A 156 6.38 -3.09 11.53
C LYS A 156 6.18 -1.80 12.34
N THR A 157 6.76 -0.68 11.91
CA THR A 157 6.72 0.57 12.69
C THR A 157 5.30 1.16 12.78
N GLY A 158 5.05 1.99 13.80
CA GLY A 158 3.73 2.60 14.03
C GLY A 158 2.69 1.64 14.61
N ASN A 159 1.44 1.75 14.16
CA ASN A 159 0.36 0.93 14.73
C ASN A 159 0.51 -0.57 14.42
N ALA A 160 1.27 -0.94 13.39
CA ALA A 160 1.50 -2.34 13.02
C ALA A 160 2.23 -3.11 14.14
N GLU A 161 3.07 -2.43 14.93
CA GLU A 161 3.76 -3.00 16.08
C GLU A 161 2.84 -3.36 17.24
N THR A 162 1.70 -2.68 17.35
CA THR A 162 0.79 -2.84 18.49
C THR A 162 0.03 -4.15 18.47
N ILE A 163 -0.03 -4.80 17.30
CA ILE A 163 -0.57 -6.14 17.18
C ILE A 163 0.53 -7.10 17.61
N SER A 164 0.41 -7.63 18.83
CA SER A 164 1.39 -8.50 19.51
C SER A 164 1.77 -9.79 18.73
N SER A 165 1.18 -10.00 17.56
CA SER A 165 1.49 -11.09 16.65
C SER A 165 2.60 -10.64 15.69
N SER A 166 3.74 -11.34 15.70
CA SER A 166 4.83 -11.14 14.72
C SER A 166 4.36 -11.32 13.27
N LYS A 167 3.14 -11.82 13.06
CA LYS A 167 2.47 -12.06 11.77
C LYS A 167 1.91 -10.79 11.13
N ASN A 168 1.89 -9.65 11.84
CA ASN A 168 1.40 -8.37 11.31
C ASN A 168 2.45 -7.58 10.51
N ARG A 169 3.48 -8.24 9.96
CA ARG A 169 4.48 -7.57 9.11
C ARG A 169 3.92 -7.39 7.72
N HIS A 170 3.83 -6.14 7.31
CA HIS A 170 3.30 -5.77 6.00
C HIS A 170 3.83 -4.40 5.59
N LEU A 171 3.91 -4.19 4.30
CA LEU A 171 3.90 -2.87 3.70
C LEU A 171 2.45 -2.41 3.62
N HIS A 172 2.14 -1.27 4.22
CA HIS A 172 0.91 -0.55 3.91
C HIS A 172 1.16 0.40 2.74
N PHE A 173 0.39 0.25 1.67
CA PHE A 173 0.59 0.95 0.41
C PHE A 173 -0.68 1.71 0.01
N GLU A 174 -0.56 3.00 -0.34
CA GLU A 174 -1.68 3.84 -0.80
C GLU A 174 -1.37 4.52 -2.14
N VAL A 175 -2.43 4.72 -2.95
CA VAL A 175 -2.44 5.55 -4.16
C VAL A 175 -3.29 6.78 -3.89
N LEU A 176 -2.70 7.97 -4.04
CA LEU A 176 -3.30 9.23 -3.60
C LEU A 176 -3.34 10.30 -4.70
N SER A 177 -4.39 11.12 -4.71
CA SER A 177 -4.47 12.36 -5.52
C SER A 177 -4.14 13.62 -4.72
N SER A 178 -3.73 13.47 -3.46
CA SER A 178 -3.26 14.55 -2.59
C SER A 178 -2.11 14.04 -1.72
N ARG A 179 -1.12 14.90 -1.44
CA ARG A 179 -0.04 14.56 -0.51
C ARG A 179 -0.53 14.42 0.93
N SER A 180 -1.69 14.99 1.26
CA SER A 180 -2.25 14.91 2.61
C SER A 180 -2.77 13.51 2.89
N THR A 181 -2.37 12.94 4.03
CA THR A 181 -2.92 11.67 4.53
C THR A 181 -4.22 11.87 5.33
N GLU A 182 -4.71 13.10 5.47
CA GLU A 182 -6.00 13.39 6.12
C GLU A 182 -7.16 12.68 5.41
N GLY A 183 -8.27 12.50 6.14
CA GLY A 183 -9.46 11.83 5.61
C GLY A 183 -9.27 10.34 5.32
N TYR A 184 -8.27 9.68 5.92
CA TYR A 184 -8.01 8.24 5.78
C TYR A 184 -9.28 7.39 5.99
N TYR A 185 -10.04 7.67 7.06
CA TYR A 185 -11.24 6.90 7.37
C TYR A 185 -12.43 7.22 6.46
N ASP A 186 -12.35 8.26 5.64
CA ASP A 186 -13.34 8.62 4.62
C ASP A 186 -12.86 8.26 3.20
N LEU A 187 -11.68 7.64 3.08
CA LEU A 187 -11.02 7.33 1.81
C LEU A 187 -10.76 8.55 0.92
N LEU A 188 -10.73 9.75 1.50
CA LEU A 188 -10.58 10.99 0.75
C LEU A 188 -9.29 11.00 -0.09
N ASN A 189 -9.43 11.31 -1.37
CA ASN A 189 -8.33 11.42 -2.34
C ASN A 189 -7.53 10.12 -2.52
N ARG A 190 -8.17 8.95 -2.38
CA ARG A 190 -7.51 7.65 -2.52
C ARG A 190 -8.16 6.76 -3.57
N GLU A 191 -7.35 6.00 -4.28
CA GLU A 191 -7.79 4.89 -5.14
C GLU A 191 -7.29 3.58 -4.57
N ASN A 192 -8.03 2.50 -4.83
CA ASN A 192 -7.67 1.16 -4.46
C ASN A 192 -6.37 0.73 -5.17
N PRO A 193 -5.25 0.53 -4.45
CA PRO A 193 -3.99 0.17 -5.07
C PRO A 193 -3.96 -1.24 -5.70
N ALA A 194 -4.98 -2.08 -5.45
CA ALA A 194 -5.12 -3.38 -6.12
C ALA A 194 -5.29 -3.27 -7.64
N PHE A 195 -5.68 -2.09 -8.15
CA PHE A 195 -5.66 -1.79 -9.58
C PHE A 195 -4.25 -1.62 -10.16
N TYR A 196 -3.19 -1.69 -9.35
CA TYR A 196 -1.81 -1.51 -9.82
C TYR A 196 -0.94 -2.70 -9.41
N VAL A 197 -1.11 -3.20 -8.19
CA VAL A 197 -0.33 -4.32 -7.65
C VAL A 197 -0.83 -5.66 -8.18
N ASN A 198 0.05 -6.42 -8.82
CA ASN A 198 -0.28 -7.76 -9.34
C ASN A 198 0.00 -8.84 -8.28
N PHE A 199 -0.97 -9.08 -7.41
CA PHE A 199 -0.80 -10.05 -6.33
C PHE A 199 -0.52 -11.47 -6.83
N VAL A 200 0.49 -12.11 -6.23
CA VAL A 200 0.70 -13.56 -6.34
C VAL A 200 -0.10 -14.30 -5.26
N LYS A 201 -0.24 -15.61 -5.43
CA LYS A 201 -0.89 -16.45 -4.42
C LYS A 201 -0.11 -16.38 -3.10
N ALA A 202 -0.81 -16.03 -2.02
CA ALA A 202 -0.22 -15.95 -0.68
C ALA A 202 0.26 -17.33 -0.17
N ASP A 203 1.47 -17.36 0.39
CA ASP A 203 1.99 -18.49 1.14
C ASP A 203 1.64 -18.30 2.63
N LEU A 204 0.56 -18.95 3.07
CA LEU A 204 0.04 -18.75 4.42
C LEU A 204 0.99 -19.24 5.51
N ASP A 205 1.81 -20.26 5.24
CA ASP A 205 2.76 -20.78 6.20
C ASP A 205 3.95 -19.82 6.34
N LYS A 206 4.47 -19.31 5.22
CA LYS A 206 5.47 -18.23 5.22
C LYS A 206 5.01 -17.04 6.04
N GLN A 207 3.76 -16.58 5.86
CA GLN A 207 3.23 -15.44 6.61
C GLN A 207 2.99 -15.75 8.08
N LYS A 208 2.44 -16.93 8.38
CA LYS A 208 2.11 -17.36 9.75
C LYS A 208 3.36 -17.59 10.61
N TYR A 209 4.43 -18.06 10.00
CA TYR A 209 5.68 -18.43 10.68
C TYR A 209 6.84 -17.48 10.38
N ASN A 210 6.58 -16.29 9.84
CA ASN A 210 7.57 -15.25 9.65
C ASN A 210 8.20 -14.84 11.01
N ARG A 211 9.45 -15.24 11.24
CA ARG A 211 10.23 -14.94 12.46
C ARG A 211 11.24 -13.82 12.17
N ASP A 212 11.61 -13.09 13.22
CA ASP A 212 12.75 -12.16 13.21
C ASP A 212 14.07 -12.90 12.99
#